data_AF-A0A2H9PPR3-F1
#
_entry.id   AF-A0A2H9PPR3-F1
#
_cell.length_a   1.000
_cell.length_b   1.000
_cell.length_c   1.000
_cell.angle_alpha   90.00
_cell.angle_beta   90.00
_cell.angle_gamma   90.00
#
_symmetry.space_group_name_H-M   'P 1'
#
loop_
_entity.id
_entity.type
_entity.pdbx_description
1 polymer ?
#
loop_
_entity_poly.entity_id
_entity_poly.type
_entity_poly.pdbx_seq_one_letter_code
_entity_poly.pdbx_strand_id
1 'polypeptide(L)'
;MIRKKQKKPRYKDMDPAAKKFLTNYGKRIRQKRKKCKKTITQMAAAINSDISRLSRIENGKINLTINDIYLLDKQMDECLQKNI
;
A
#
# COMPACT_ATOMS: atom_id res chain seq x y z
N MET A 1 24.98 17.42 -21.97
CA MET A 1 25.20 16.86 -20.62
C MET A 1 24.01 15.95 -20.27
N ILE A 2 24.15 14.63 -20.39
CA ILE A 2 23.03 13.68 -20.16
C ILE A 2 22.96 13.38 -18.65
N ARG A 3 21.89 13.80 -17.97
CA ARG A 3 21.62 13.43 -16.57
C ARG A 3 21.35 11.93 -16.50
N LYS A 4 22.26 11.15 -15.91
CA LYS A 4 22.01 9.73 -15.62
C LYS A 4 20.78 9.64 -14.70
N LYS A 5 19.72 8.96 -15.15
CA LYS A 5 18.54 8.68 -14.30
C LYS A 5 18.98 7.81 -13.13
N GLN A 6 18.91 8.32 -11.90
CA GLN A 6 19.17 7.52 -10.70
C GLN A 6 18.13 6.40 -10.63
N LYS A 7 18.58 5.14 -10.52
CA LYS A 7 17.67 4.00 -10.34
C LYS A 7 17.14 4.03 -8.91
N LYS A 8 15.80 3.99 -8.74
CA LYS A 8 15.20 3.86 -7.41
C LYS A 8 15.66 2.54 -6.77
N PRO A 9 16.01 2.53 -5.48
CA PRO A 9 16.46 1.32 -4.79
C PRO A 9 15.36 0.25 -4.84
N ARG A 10 15.74 -1.00 -5.10
CA ARG A 10 14.80 -2.12 -5.02
C ARG A 10 14.50 -2.40 -3.55
N TYR A 11 13.35 -3.02 -3.26
CA TYR A 11 12.96 -3.37 -1.89
C TYR A 11 14.06 -4.09 -1.09
N LYS A 12 14.78 -5.01 -1.76
CA LYS A 12 15.91 -5.77 -1.17
C LYS A 12 17.03 -4.86 -0.65
N ASP A 13 17.24 -3.74 -1.32
CA ASP A 13 18.34 -2.80 -1.08
C ASP A 13 17.93 -1.68 -0.10
N MET A 14 16.72 -1.74 0.46
CA MET A 14 16.22 -0.72 1.40
C MET A 14 16.80 -0.84 2.80
N ASP A 15 16.96 0.32 3.42
CA ASP A 15 17.22 0.52 4.84
C ASP A 15 16.26 -0.33 5.72
N PRO A 16 16.77 -1.01 6.77
CA PRO A 16 15.95 -1.82 7.66
C PRO A 16 14.78 -1.07 8.32
N ALA A 17 14.95 0.21 8.68
CA ALA A 17 13.88 1.01 9.26
C ALA A 17 12.78 1.28 8.23
N ALA A 18 13.16 1.57 6.98
CA ALA A 18 12.21 1.72 5.90
C ALA A 18 11.43 0.41 5.62
N LYS A 19 12.08 -0.76 5.66
CA LYS A 19 11.40 -2.06 5.57
C LYS A 19 10.42 -2.30 6.72
N LYS A 20 10.81 -1.93 7.94
CA LYS A 20 9.94 -2.01 9.13
C LYS A 20 8.71 -1.12 8.97
N PHE A 21 8.88 0.10 8.46
CA PHE A 21 7.77 1.00 8.15
C PHE A 21 6.78 0.38 7.15
N LEU A 22 7.26 -0.09 5.99
CA LEU A 22 6.40 -0.69 4.96
C LEU A 22 5.63 -1.91 5.49
N THR A 23 6.29 -2.74 6.30
CA THR A 23 5.67 -3.92 6.92
C THR A 23 4.56 -3.53 7.88
N ASN A 24 4.80 -2.54 8.75
CA ASN A 24 3.81 -2.06 9.71
C ASN A 24 2.63 -1.38 9.01
N TYR A 25 2.91 -0.57 7.99
CA TYR A 25 1.88 0.07 7.18
C TYR A 25 1.02 -0.97 6.45
N GLY A 26 1.64 -1.96 5.79
CA GLY A 26 0.93 -3.05 5.12
C GLY A 26 0.01 -3.84 6.06
N LYS A 27 0.48 -4.16 7.27
CA LYS A 27 -0.34 -4.79 8.33
C LYS A 27 -1.55 -3.93 8.71
N ARG A 28 -1.36 -2.61 8.87
CA ARG A 28 -2.44 -1.66 9.20
C ARG A 28 -3.51 -1.65 8.10
N ILE A 29 -3.09 -1.56 6.84
CA ILE A 29 -4.00 -1.61 5.68
C ILE A 29 -4.78 -2.92 5.64
N ARG A 30 -4.11 -4.06 5.83
CA ARG A 30 -4.76 -5.37 5.87
C ARG A 30 -5.81 -5.47 6.98
N GLN A 31 -5.50 -4.94 8.16
CA GLN A 31 -6.44 -4.90 9.29
C GLN A 31 -7.65 -4.00 8.98
N LYS A 32 -7.42 -2.78 8.48
CA LYS A 32 -8.50 -1.87 8.06
C LYS A 32 -9.40 -2.51 7.00
N ARG A 33 -8.82 -3.15 5.98
CA ARG A 33 -9.57 -3.86 4.93
C ARG A 33 -10.47 -4.96 5.50
N LYS A 34 -9.94 -5.74 6.46
CA LYS A 34 -10.71 -6.79 7.15
C LYS A 34 -11.86 -6.21 7.97
N LYS A 35 -11.64 -5.10 8.69
CA LYS A 35 -12.72 -4.38 9.41
C LYS A 35 -13.81 -3.90 8.46
N CYS A 36 -13.41 -3.45 7.27
CA CYS A 36 -14.26 -3.10 6.15
C CYS A 36 -14.98 -4.28 5.48
N LYS A 37 -14.74 -5.53 5.90
CA LYS A 37 -15.28 -6.75 5.28
C LYS A 37 -15.05 -6.85 3.77
N LYS A 38 -14.03 -6.18 3.22
CA LYS A 38 -13.69 -6.23 1.80
C LYS A 38 -12.68 -7.33 1.49
N THR A 39 -12.90 -8.05 0.40
CA THR A 39 -11.87 -8.92 -0.17
C THR A 39 -10.73 -8.08 -0.75
N ILE A 40 -9.57 -8.71 -0.97
CA ILE A 40 -8.44 -8.01 -1.59
C ILE A 40 -8.80 -7.53 -3.01
N THR A 41 -9.57 -8.32 -3.75
CA THR A 41 -10.05 -7.98 -5.10
C THR A 41 -10.97 -6.76 -5.10
N GLN A 42 -11.94 -6.72 -4.18
CA GLN A 42 -12.86 -5.58 -4.05
C GLN A 42 -12.12 -4.30 -3.67
N MET A 43 -11.13 -4.40 -2.78
CA MET A 43 -10.33 -3.25 -2.38
C MET A 43 -9.44 -2.76 -3.52
N ALA A 44 -8.81 -3.68 -4.24
CA ALA A 44 -7.95 -3.37 -5.38
C ALA A 44 -8.75 -2.67 -6.51
N ALA A 45 -9.96 -3.15 -6.80
CA ALA A 45 -10.88 -2.50 -7.73
C ALA A 45 -11.27 -1.08 -7.26
N ALA A 46 -11.55 -0.89 -5.98
CA ALA A 46 -11.95 0.40 -5.42
C ALA A 46 -10.86 1.48 -5.55
N ILE A 47 -9.58 1.10 -5.44
CA ILE A 47 -8.45 2.04 -5.60
C ILE A 47 -7.84 2.03 -7.01
N ASN A 48 -8.48 1.34 -7.97
CA ASN A 48 -7.99 1.15 -9.34
C ASN A 48 -6.53 0.64 -9.39
N SER A 49 -6.24 -0.42 -8.64
CA SER A 49 -4.92 -1.06 -8.55
C SER A 49 -5.02 -2.55 -8.82
N ASP A 50 -3.92 -3.15 -9.27
CA ASP A 50 -3.82 -4.60 -9.38
C ASP A 50 -3.90 -5.30 -8.03
N ILE A 51 -4.58 -6.45 -8.00
CA ILE A 51 -4.66 -7.33 -6.82
C ILE A 51 -3.26 -7.73 -6.33
N SER A 52 -2.38 -8.11 -7.26
CA SER A 52 -0.99 -8.48 -6.98
C SER A 52 -0.20 -7.33 -6.36
N ARG A 53 -0.45 -6.10 -6.81
CA ARG A 53 0.17 -4.89 -6.24
C ARG A 53 -0.32 -4.67 -4.82
N LEU A 54 -1.64 -4.68 -4.59
CA LEU A 54 -2.21 -4.52 -3.24
C LEU A 54 -1.72 -5.62 -2.27
N SER A 55 -1.62 -6.86 -2.73
CA SER A 55 -1.07 -7.97 -1.94
C SER A 55 0.37 -7.72 -1.52
N ARG A 56 1.22 -7.21 -2.42
CA ARG A 56 2.60 -6.85 -2.08
C ARG A 56 2.65 -5.70 -1.08
N ILE A 57 1.74 -4.74 -1.18
CA ILE A 57 1.61 -3.63 -0.23
C ILE A 57 1.21 -4.14 1.17
N GLU A 58 0.17 -4.97 1.28
CA GLU A 58 -0.27 -5.54 2.56
C GLU A 58 0.83 -6.37 3.26
N ASN A 59 1.73 -6.94 2.47
CA ASN A 59 2.88 -7.70 2.95
C ASN A 59 4.17 -6.88 3.09
N GLY A 60 4.13 -5.57 2.81
CA GLY A 60 5.30 -4.68 2.92
C GLY A 60 6.42 -4.97 1.93
N LYS A 61 6.16 -5.66 0.81
CA LYS A 61 7.17 -6.17 -0.14
C LYS A 61 7.52 -5.21 -1.29
N ILE A 62 6.93 -4.01 -1.30
CA ILE A 62 7.09 -3.03 -2.38
C ILE A 62 7.15 -1.62 -1.81
N ASN A 63 7.88 -0.75 -2.50
CA ASN A 63 7.87 0.68 -2.23
C ASN A 63 6.51 1.32 -2.55
N LEU A 64 6.09 2.21 -1.67
CA LEU A 64 4.88 2.99 -1.82
C LEU A 64 5.23 4.38 -2.33
N THR A 65 4.39 4.89 -3.21
CA THR A 65 4.35 6.32 -3.54
C THR A 65 3.42 7.03 -2.56
N ILE A 66 3.56 8.36 -2.46
CA ILE A 66 2.62 9.19 -1.69
C ILE A 66 1.19 9.00 -2.19
N ASN A 67 1.00 8.85 -3.51
CA ASN A 67 -0.30 8.59 -4.10
C ASN A 67 -0.92 7.25 -3.64
N ASP A 68 -0.11 6.18 -3.55
CA ASP A 68 -0.58 4.90 -3.03
C ASP A 68 -1.08 5.03 -1.58
N ILE A 69 -0.34 5.79 -0.75
CA ILE A 69 -0.71 6.03 0.65
C ILE A 69 -2.04 6.77 0.73
N TYR A 70 -2.16 7.87 -0.01
CA TYR A 70 -3.36 8.70 -0.03
C TYR A 70 -4.60 7.93 -0.49
N LEU A 71 -4.53 7.20 -1.61
CA LEU A 71 -5.67 6.45 -2.14
C LEU A 71 -6.12 5.34 -1.17
N LEU A 72 -5.16 4.65 -0.55
CA LEU A 72 -5.47 3.60 0.42
C LEU A 72 -6.12 4.16 1.67
N ASP A 73 -5.56 5.20 2.27
CA ASP A 73 -6.12 5.77 3.50
C ASP A 73 -7.50 6.40 3.24
N LYS A 74 -7.67 7.16 2.14
CA LYS A 74 -8.98 7.70 1.74
C LYS A 74 -10.04 6.61 1.59
N GLN A 75 -9.73 5.56 0.83
CA GLN A 75 -10.69 4.48 0.57
C GLN A 75 -11.06 3.70 1.83
N MET A 76 -10.12 3.59 2.79
CA MET A 76 -10.38 2.95 4.07
C MET A 76 -11.25 3.82 4.98
N ASP A 77 -11.02 5.12 5.01
CA ASP A 77 -11.78 6.04 5.85
C ASP A 77 -13.24 6.15 5.38
N GLU A 78 -13.47 6.26 4.06
CA GLU A 78 -14.83 6.22 3.47
C GLU A 78 -15.56 4.92 3.80
N CYS A 79 -14.83 3.81 3.89
CA CYS A 79 -15.40 2.52 4.22
C CYS A 79 -15.77 2.41 5.69
N LEU A 80 -14.96 2.97 6.59
CA LEU A 80 -15.25 2.96 8.03
C LEU A 80 -16.42 3.89 8.39
N GLN A 81 -16.55 5.03 7.71
CA GLN A 81 -17.67 5.97 7.90
C GLN A 81 -19.04 5.38 7.53
N LYS A 82 -19.10 4.41 6.61
CA LYS A 82 -20.35 3.73 6.21
C LYS A 82 -20.78 2.59 7.15
N ASN A 83 -20.00 2.31 8.19
CA ASN A 83 -20.25 1.25 9.16
C ASN A 83 -20.60 1.79 10.57
N ILE A 84 -20.89 3.09 10.67
CA ILE A 84 -21.48 3.78 11.83
C ILE A 84 -22.88 4.23 11.41
#